data_AF-A0A822EEL1-F1
#
_entry.id   AF-A0A822EEL1-F1
#
_cell.length_a   1.000
_cell.length_b   1.000
_cell.length_c   1.000
_cell.angle_alpha   90.00
_cell.angle_beta   90.00
_cell.angle_gamma   90.00
#
_symmetry.space_group_name_H-M   'P 1'
#
loop_
_entity.id
_entity.type
_entity.pdbx_description
1 polymer ?
#
loop_
_entity_poly.entity_id
_entity_poly.type
_entity_poly.pdbx_seq_one_letter_code
_entity_poly.pdbx_strand_id
1 'polypeptide(L)'
;VLIFATIIGNLGTMISSQNQSRQRIRQKMDEIKRYMKFRSVNRKLERKVIKWLDYLYTNRQVLNEENVLNSDLSIELRKDLAIKVHLESLQQVKLFNDCEANLLIELVTKLKPIFFGPGDYVCRKGDIGKEMYIIKRGQLGVVSDDGKTTFVTLKEGAVFGEISILNIPGSKNGNRRTANVKSIGYSDLYTLRKEDLWLVLDNYPESLAKIIEKGKSILRKDNLLDETITDSKRHVEQDQLLSVQNRIKKLIDVDESLNDRITKFLETYVDSVRLFKQHLSKIEYRYGVRKPSVSLSCNIPPSASTLRLHDSQWGNTNTSNILKYASAPFLKIDQ
;
A
#
# COMPACT_ATOMS: atom_id res chain seq x y z
N VAL A 1 -53.65 -36.58 24.79
CA VAL A 1 -52.67 -37.13 23.82
C VAL A 1 -51.98 -36.02 23.02
N LEU A 2 -52.71 -35.16 22.31
CA LEU A 2 -52.12 -34.09 21.47
C LEU A 2 -51.20 -33.12 22.22
N ILE A 3 -51.61 -32.65 23.41
CA ILE A 3 -50.81 -31.73 24.25
C ILE A 3 -49.46 -32.36 24.65
N PHE A 4 -49.47 -33.65 25.00
CA PHE A 4 -48.26 -34.37 25.38
C PHE A 4 -47.30 -34.54 24.19
N ALA A 5 -47.84 -34.80 23.00
CA ALA A 5 -47.05 -34.87 21.77
C ALA A 5 -46.39 -33.52 21.42
N THR A 6 -47.07 -32.39 21.65
CA THR A 6 -46.49 -31.06 21.40
C THR A 6 -45.37 -30.73 22.39
N ILE A 7 -45.54 -31.08 23.67
CA ILE A 7 -44.51 -30.87 24.71
C ILE A 7 -43.25 -31.69 24.38
N ILE A 8 -43.40 -32.96 24.01
CA ILE A 8 -42.27 -33.81 23.60
C ILE A 8 -41.61 -33.27 22.33
N GLY A 9 -42.40 -32.84 21.34
CA GLY A 9 -41.88 -32.22 20.12
C GLY A 9 -41.03 -30.99 20.41
N ASN A 10 -41.51 -30.09 21.29
CA ASN A 10 -40.80 -28.88 21.69
C ASN A 10 -39.54 -29.16 22.51
N LEU A 11 -39.56 -30.18 23.37
CA LEU A 11 -38.35 -30.64 24.08
C LEU A 11 -37.31 -31.21 23.11
N GLY A 12 -37.74 -31.98 22.10
CA GLY A 12 -36.85 -32.52 21.08
C GLY A 12 -36.20 -31.44 20.19
N THR A 13 -36.96 -30.42 19.79
CA THR A 13 -36.44 -29.29 19.02
C THR A 13 -35.50 -28.42 19.85
N MET A 14 -35.79 -28.21 21.14
CA MET A 14 -34.89 -27.48 22.06
C MET A 14 -33.55 -28.21 22.25
N ILE A 15 -33.58 -29.52 22.52
CA ILE A 15 -32.37 -30.32 22.75
C ILE A 15 -31.50 -30.41 21.49
N SER A 16 -32.12 -30.56 20.31
CA SER A 16 -31.40 -30.59 19.03
C SER A 16 -30.82 -29.23 18.67
N SER A 17 -31.57 -28.14 18.88
CA SER A 17 -31.13 -26.75 18.66
C SER A 17 -29.95 -26.37 19.57
N GLN A 18 -30.06 -26.65 20.88
CA GLN A 18 -29.01 -26.32 21.86
C GLN A 18 -27.68 -27.03 21.58
N ASN A 19 -27.73 -28.22 20.98
CA ASN A 19 -26.55 -28.99 20.62
C ASN A 19 -26.11 -28.79 19.17
N GLN A 20 -26.84 -28.04 18.34
CA GLN A 20 -26.60 -27.94 16.90
C GLN A 20 -25.17 -27.45 16.58
N SER A 21 -24.68 -26.42 17.27
CA SER A 21 -23.33 -25.88 17.06
C SER A 21 -22.23 -26.89 17.43
N ARG A 22 -22.44 -27.66 18.50
CA ARG A 22 -21.52 -28.73 18.94
C ARG A 22 -21.55 -29.91 17.97
N GLN A 23 -22.72 -30.24 17.44
CA GLN A 23 -22.89 -31.31 16.45
C GLN A 23 -22.18 -30.96 15.13
N ARG A 24 -22.32 -29.74 14.61
CA ARG A 24 -21.61 -29.30 13.39
C ARG A 24 -20.09 -29.40 13.52
N ILE A 25 -19.57 -28.99 14.67
CA ILE A 25 -18.15 -29.13 15.02
C ILE A 25 -17.71 -30.60 15.02
N ARG A 26 -18.49 -31.45 15.70
CA ARG A 26 -18.19 -32.89 15.81
C ARG A 26 -18.23 -33.58 14.44
N GLN A 27 -19.19 -33.22 13.60
CA GLN A 27 -19.29 -33.72 12.22
C GLN A 27 -18.04 -33.41 11.41
N LYS A 28 -17.57 -32.15 11.42
CA LYS A 28 -16.31 -31.77 10.75
C LYS A 28 -15.10 -32.56 11.26
N MET A 29 -15.01 -32.77 12.57
CA MET A 29 -13.94 -33.58 13.16
C MET A 29 -14.00 -35.04 12.67
N ASP A 30 -15.20 -35.62 12.59
CA ASP A 30 -15.39 -36.99 12.14
C ASP A 30 -15.10 -37.15 10.64
N GLU A 31 -15.38 -36.14 9.82
CA GLU A 31 -14.97 -36.07 8.41
C GLU A 31 -13.45 -36.10 8.25
N ILE A 32 -12.73 -35.27 9.01
CA ILE A 32 -11.25 -35.23 8.96
C ILE A 32 -10.67 -36.57 9.41
N LYS A 33 -11.22 -37.18 10.48
CA LYS A 33 -10.80 -38.52 10.93
C LYS A 33 -11.04 -39.59 9.87
N ARG A 34 -12.20 -39.56 9.21
CA ARG A 34 -12.51 -40.48 8.11
C ARG A 34 -11.53 -40.32 6.94
N TYR A 35 -11.20 -39.07 6.58
CA TYR A 35 -10.22 -38.78 5.55
C TYR A 35 -8.83 -39.32 5.90
N MET A 36 -8.35 -39.11 7.14
CA MET A 36 -7.05 -39.62 7.59
C MET A 36 -6.99 -41.16 7.56
N LYS A 37 -8.08 -41.83 7.94
CA LYS A 37 -8.19 -43.28 7.88
C LYS A 37 -8.18 -43.79 6.44
N PHE A 38 -8.91 -43.14 5.54
CA PHE A 38 -8.97 -43.49 4.11
C PHE A 38 -7.60 -43.36 3.44
N ARG A 39 -6.86 -42.29 3.75
CA ARG A 39 -5.51 -42.05 3.21
C ARG A 39 -4.39 -42.78 3.98
N SER A 40 -4.72 -43.58 5.00
CA SER A 40 -3.76 -44.33 5.82
C SER A 40 -2.61 -43.45 6.34
N VAL A 41 -2.95 -42.28 6.90
CA VAL A 41 -1.98 -41.32 7.43
C VAL A 41 -1.22 -41.92 8.62
N ASN A 42 0.08 -41.59 8.77
CA ASN A 42 0.90 -42.05 9.88
C ASN A 42 0.26 -41.66 11.25
N ARG A 43 0.19 -42.62 12.20
CA ARG A 43 -0.32 -42.44 13.56
C ARG A 43 0.26 -41.25 14.32
N LYS A 44 1.51 -40.85 14.02
CA LYS A 44 2.13 -39.66 14.63
C LYS A 44 1.46 -38.37 14.14
N LEU A 45 1.19 -38.28 12.84
CA LEU A 45 0.53 -37.13 12.24
C LEU A 45 -0.96 -37.10 12.60
N GLU A 46 -1.63 -38.26 12.62
CA GLU A 46 -3.02 -38.39 13.05
C GLU A 46 -3.23 -37.85 14.48
N ARG A 47 -2.41 -38.29 15.45
CA ARG A 47 -2.45 -37.77 16.83
C ARG A 47 -2.23 -36.26 16.89
N LYS A 48 -1.33 -35.74 16.07
CA LYS A 48 -1.04 -34.29 16.00
C LYS A 48 -2.25 -33.52 15.48
N VAL A 49 -2.89 -33.99 14.41
CA VAL A 49 -4.09 -33.37 13.83
C VAL A 49 -5.25 -33.42 14.81
N ILE A 50 -5.48 -34.56 15.49
CA ILE A 50 -6.54 -34.69 16.49
C ILE A 50 -6.31 -33.72 17.66
N LYS A 51 -5.08 -33.65 18.19
CA LYS A 51 -4.72 -32.73 19.27
C LYS A 51 -4.89 -31.26 18.85
N TRP A 52 -4.53 -30.93 17.62
CA TRP A 52 -4.75 -29.60 17.05
C TRP A 52 -6.23 -29.23 16.95
N LEU A 53 -7.05 -30.15 16.42
CA LEU A 53 -8.50 -29.95 16.33
C LEU A 53 -9.12 -29.76 17.71
N ASP A 54 -8.74 -30.59 18.70
CA ASP A 54 -9.20 -30.47 20.08
C ASP A 54 -8.86 -29.10 20.69
N TYR A 55 -7.64 -28.60 20.42
CA TYR A 55 -7.23 -27.24 20.81
C TYR A 55 -8.10 -26.17 20.15
N LEU A 56 -8.31 -26.23 18.84
CA LEU A 56 -9.15 -25.26 18.10
C LEU A 56 -10.59 -25.22 18.64
N TYR A 57 -11.15 -26.37 19.00
CA TYR A 57 -12.52 -26.45 19.50
C TYR A 57 -12.66 -26.05 20.97
N THR A 58 -11.62 -26.29 21.78
CA THR A 58 -11.56 -25.82 23.17
C THR A 58 -11.42 -24.30 23.20
N ASN A 59 -10.55 -23.75 22.36
CA ASN A 59 -10.32 -22.31 22.23
C ASN A 59 -11.24 -21.70 21.15
N ARG A 60 -12.56 -21.81 21.36
CA ARG A 60 -13.68 -21.41 20.47
C ARG A 60 -13.58 -20.06 19.73
N GLN A 61 -12.66 -19.18 20.10
CA GLN A 61 -12.48 -17.88 19.45
C GLN A 61 -11.86 -17.95 18.05
N VAL A 62 -11.18 -19.05 17.71
CA VAL A 62 -10.36 -19.13 16.49
C VAL A 62 -11.15 -19.34 15.18
N LEU A 63 -12.30 -20.01 15.23
CA LEU A 63 -13.03 -20.43 14.02
C LEU A 63 -14.11 -19.46 13.55
N ASN A 64 -14.48 -18.50 14.41
CA ASN A 64 -15.64 -17.63 14.17
C ASN A 64 -15.28 -16.17 13.89
N GLU A 65 -14.05 -15.70 14.17
CA GLU A 65 -13.73 -14.27 14.01
C GLU A 65 -13.87 -13.84 12.54
N GLU A 66 -13.19 -14.51 11.59
CA GLU A 66 -13.35 -14.16 10.17
C GLU A 66 -14.76 -14.41 9.63
N ASN A 67 -15.43 -15.49 10.04
CA ASN A 67 -16.77 -15.81 9.53
C ASN A 67 -17.83 -14.82 10.03
N VAL A 68 -17.80 -14.47 11.32
CA VAL A 68 -18.72 -13.50 11.93
C VAL A 68 -18.43 -12.08 11.44
N LEU A 69 -17.15 -11.71 11.31
CA LEU A 69 -16.77 -10.42 10.76
C LEU A 69 -17.20 -10.28 9.29
N ASN A 70 -17.12 -11.36 8.51
CA ASN A 70 -17.35 -11.31 7.06
C ASN A 70 -18.80 -11.47 6.62
N SER A 71 -19.66 -12.19 7.35
CA SER A 71 -21.00 -12.54 6.85
C SER A 71 -22.09 -11.53 7.19
N ASP A 72 -22.09 -10.97 8.40
CA ASP A 72 -23.28 -10.29 8.94
C ASP A 72 -23.09 -8.78 9.13
N LEU A 73 -21.87 -8.27 8.90
CA LEU A 73 -21.47 -6.91 9.25
C LEU A 73 -21.11 -6.07 8.02
N SER A 74 -21.60 -4.81 7.98
CA SER A 74 -21.23 -3.80 6.99
C SER A 74 -19.72 -3.55 6.99
N ILE A 75 -19.18 -3.17 5.83
CA ILE A 75 -17.75 -2.97 5.60
C ILE A 75 -17.13 -1.97 6.60
N GLU A 76 -17.83 -0.89 6.95
CA GLU A 76 -17.33 0.13 7.87
C GLU A 76 -17.30 -0.38 9.32
N LEU A 77 -18.37 -1.04 9.77
CA LEU A 77 -18.41 -1.64 11.11
C LEU A 77 -17.35 -2.75 11.28
N ARG A 78 -17.02 -3.48 10.21
CA ARG A 78 -15.96 -4.48 10.20
C ARG A 78 -14.59 -3.84 10.41
N LYS A 79 -14.32 -2.70 9.75
CA LYS A 79 -13.08 -1.95 9.93
C LYS A 79 -12.97 -1.44 11.37
N ASP A 80 -14.02 -0.80 11.89
CA ASP A 80 -14.02 -0.25 13.25
C ASP A 80 -13.76 -1.34 14.30
N LEU A 81 -14.39 -2.50 14.12
CA LEU A 81 -14.17 -3.65 15.00
C LEU A 81 -12.75 -4.20 14.87
N ALA A 82 -12.23 -4.36 13.65
CA ALA A 82 -10.86 -4.81 13.43
C ALA A 82 -9.84 -3.87 14.09
N ILE A 83 -10.03 -2.55 13.94
CA ILE A 83 -9.23 -1.52 14.61
C ILE A 83 -9.29 -1.74 16.12
N LYS A 84 -10.48 -1.85 16.70
CA LYS A 84 -10.61 -2.00 18.16
C LYS A 84 -9.93 -3.26 18.71
N VAL A 85 -9.99 -4.37 17.98
CA VAL A 85 -9.49 -5.68 18.44
C VAL A 85 -7.98 -5.82 18.22
N HIS A 86 -7.42 -5.26 17.14
CA HIS A 86 -6.03 -5.55 16.73
C HIS A 86 -5.07 -4.37 16.95
N LEU A 87 -5.58 -3.14 17.13
CA LEU A 87 -4.73 -1.95 17.27
C LEU A 87 -3.82 -2.03 18.51
N GLU A 88 -4.32 -2.54 19.64
CA GLU A 88 -3.52 -2.68 20.86
C GLU A 88 -2.32 -3.62 20.65
N SER A 89 -2.53 -4.75 19.96
CA SER A 89 -1.46 -5.70 19.64
C SER A 89 -0.40 -5.09 18.72
N LEU A 90 -0.81 -4.24 17.77
CA LEU A 90 0.12 -3.54 16.87
C LEU A 90 0.88 -2.40 17.55
N GLN A 91 0.25 -1.68 18.49
CA GLN A 91 0.90 -0.60 19.25
C GLN A 91 1.97 -1.10 20.22
N GLN A 92 1.91 -2.36 20.65
CA GLN A 92 2.95 -2.96 21.49
C GLN A 92 4.22 -3.35 20.70
N VAL A 93 4.15 -3.33 19.37
CA VAL A 93 5.23 -3.76 18.49
C VAL A 93 6.29 -2.67 18.35
N LYS A 94 7.49 -2.94 18.86
CA LYS A 94 8.65 -2.04 18.79
C LYS A 94 8.98 -1.52 17.39
N LEU A 95 8.70 -2.30 16.35
CA LEU A 95 8.91 -1.89 14.96
C LEU A 95 8.04 -0.69 14.59
N PHE A 96 6.79 -0.68 15.06
CA PHE A 96 5.74 0.26 14.68
C PHE A 96 5.44 1.35 15.71
N ASN A 97 6.09 1.35 16.88
CA ASN A 97 5.86 2.36 17.94
C ASN A 97 6.04 3.82 17.49
N ASP A 98 6.90 4.10 16.49
CA ASP A 98 7.22 5.46 16.04
C ASP A 98 6.49 5.85 14.73
N CYS A 99 5.53 5.02 14.33
CA CYS A 99 4.73 5.20 13.13
C CYS A 99 3.45 6.00 13.42
N GLU A 100 2.92 6.63 12.39
CA GLU A 100 1.65 7.36 12.48
C GLU A 100 0.48 6.42 12.82
N ALA A 101 -0.49 6.91 13.60
CA ALA A 101 -1.67 6.11 13.97
C ALA A 101 -2.51 5.68 12.76
N ASN A 102 -2.62 6.53 11.73
CA ASN A 102 -3.36 6.22 10.50
C ASN A 102 -2.74 5.04 9.74
N LEU A 103 -1.41 4.98 9.68
CA LEU A 103 -0.68 3.84 9.12
C LEU A 103 -1.03 2.55 9.89
N LEU A 104 -1.06 2.59 11.23
CA LEU A 104 -1.42 1.40 12.02
C LEU A 104 -2.85 0.94 11.74
N ILE A 105 -3.79 1.87 11.63
CA ILE A 105 -5.19 1.59 11.30
C ILE A 105 -5.29 0.88 9.95
N GLU A 106 -4.59 1.37 8.92
CA GLU A 106 -4.61 0.73 7.60
C GLU A 106 -3.97 -0.66 7.63
N LEU A 107 -2.84 -0.82 8.33
CA LEU A 107 -2.18 -2.11 8.51
C LEU A 107 -3.05 -3.14 9.24
N VAL A 108 -3.79 -2.73 10.28
CA VAL A 108 -4.72 -3.61 11.01
C VAL A 108 -5.69 -4.31 10.06
N THR A 109 -6.23 -3.59 9.07
CA THR A 109 -7.22 -4.15 8.13
C THR A 109 -6.65 -5.24 7.22
N LYS A 110 -5.32 -5.32 7.09
CA LYS A 110 -4.61 -6.29 6.25
C LYS A 110 -4.05 -7.47 7.05
N LEU A 111 -4.07 -7.41 8.38
CA LEU A 111 -3.58 -8.49 9.23
C LEU A 111 -4.48 -9.71 9.12
N LYS A 112 -3.84 -10.89 9.06
CA LYS A 112 -4.55 -12.18 9.09
C LYS A 112 -4.13 -12.98 10.31
N PRO A 113 -5.06 -13.43 11.15
CA PRO A 113 -4.73 -14.30 12.27
C PRO A 113 -4.30 -15.68 11.76
N ILE A 114 -3.21 -16.21 12.31
CA ILE A 114 -2.71 -17.57 12.05
C ILE A 114 -2.34 -18.24 13.37
N PHE A 115 -2.51 -19.55 13.43
CA PHE A 115 -2.33 -20.32 14.66
C PHE A 115 -1.31 -21.42 14.43
N PHE A 116 -0.40 -21.59 15.40
CA PHE A 116 0.64 -22.62 15.36
C PHE A 116 0.58 -23.50 16.61
N GLY A 117 0.76 -24.81 16.39
CA GLY A 117 0.83 -25.78 17.47
C GLY A 117 2.24 -25.91 18.06
N PRO A 118 2.36 -26.53 19.24
CA PRO A 118 3.65 -26.77 19.86
C PRO A 118 4.53 -27.66 18.97
N GLY A 119 5.73 -27.18 18.68
CA GLY A 119 6.72 -27.84 17.85
C GLY A 119 6.61 -27.57 16.36
N ASP A 120 5.65 -26.73 15.93
CA ASP A 120 5.50 -26.36 14.52
C ASP A 120 6.53 -25.32 14.10
N TYR A 121 7.10 -25.50 12.91
CA TYR A 121 7.96 -24.49 12.30
C TYR A 121 7.10 -23.43 11.62
N VAL A 122 7.30 -22.17 12.00
CA VAL A 122 6.65 -21.02 11.35
C VAL A 122 7.41 -20.68 10.06
N CYS A 123 8.74 -20.67 10.12
CA CYS A 123 9.59 -20.51 8.95
C CYS A 123 10.90 -21.28 9.13
N ARG A 124 11.52 -21.65 8.02
CA ARG A 124 12.84 -22.28 8.01
C ARG A 124 13.86 -21.36 7.37
N LYS A 125 15.10 -21.46 7.83
CA LYS A 125 16.24 -20.74 7.27
C LYS A 125 16.38 -21.08 5.78
N GLY A 126 16.54 -20.05 4.96
CA GLY A 126 16.65 -20.19 3.51
C GLY A 126 15.33 -20.13 2.74
N ASP A 127 14.17 -20.26 3.39
CA ASP A 127 12.87 -20.10 2.74
C ASP A 127 12.71 -18.66 2.22
N ILE A 128 11.92 -18.47 1.15
CA ILE A 128 11.62 -17.14 0.62
C ILE A 128 10.61 -16.47 1.56
N GLY A 129 10.99 -15.36 2.19
CA GLY A 129 10.13 -14.60 3.10
C GLY A 129 9.19 -13.67 2.36
N LYS A 130 7.92 -14.07 2.22
CA LYS A 130 6.87 -13.28 1.56
C LYS A 130 5.99 -12.46 2.51
N GLU A 131 6.16 -12.68 3.81
CA GLU A 131 5.30 -12.13 4.86
C GLU A 131 6.10 -11.93 6.15
N MET A 132 5.63 -11.09 7.04
CA MET A 132 6.14 -10.96 8.41
C MET A 132 5.10 -11.45 9.40
N TYR A 133 5.56 -11.75 10.61
CA TYR A 133 4.69 -12.25 11.66
C TYR A 133 4.83 -11.41 12.94
N ILE A 134 3.71 -11.20 13.59
CA ILE A 134 3.60 -10.49 14.88
C ILE A 134 3.06 -11.49 15.90
N ILE A 135 3.74 -11.62 17.04
CA ILE A 135 3.31 -12.56 18.09
C ILE A 135 2.23 -11.88 18.93
N LYS A 136 0.97 -12.34 18.80
CA LYS A 136 -0.14 -11.89 19.65
C LYS A 136 -0.12 -12.61 21.00
N ARG A 137 -0.02 -13.94 20.96
CA ARG A 137 -0.03 -14.79 22.15
C ARG A 137 0.93 -15.97 21.99
N GLY A 138 1.58 -16.35 23.08
CA GLY A 138 2.49 -17.50 23.10
C GLY A 138 3.96 -17.13 22.90
N GLN A 139 4.77 -18.14 22.61
CA GLN A 139 6.23 -18.01 22.55
C GLN A 139 6.80 -18.83 21.40
N LEU A 140 7.72 -18.21 20.68
CA LEU A 140 8.46 -18.83 19.57
C LEU A 140 9.94 -18.90 19.93
N GLY A 141 10.59 -20.00 19.57
CA GLY A 141 12.02 -20.18 19.69
C GLY A 141 12.70 -20.06 18.34
N VAL A 142 13.76 -19.27 18.27
CA VAL A 142 14.72 -19.27 17.16
C VAL A 142 15.65 -20.46 17.38
N VAL A 143 15.57 -21.48 16.52
CA VAL A 143 16.28 -22.75 16.69
C VAL A 143 17.42 -22.89 15.68
N SER A 144 18.48 -23.60 16.08
CA SER A 144 19.55 -24.01 15.16
C SER A 144 19.05 -24.98 14.11
N ASP A 145 19.89 -25.22 13.10
CA ASP A 145 19.64 -26.15 12.00
C ASP A 145 19.42 -27.60 12.51
N ASP A 146 19.97 -27.94 13.69
CA ASP A 146 19.73 -29.22 14.38
C ASP A 146 18.34 -29.33 15.03
N GLY A 147 17.59 -28.22 15.13
CA GLY A 147 16.24 -28.17 15.70
C GLY A 147 16.14 -28.41 17.22
N LYS A 148 17.28 -28.51 17.93
CA LYS A 148 17.37 -28.78 19.38
C LYS A 148 17.81 -27.58 20.20
N THR A 149 18.78 -26.82 19.73
CA THR A 149 19.30 -25.65 20.44
C THR A 149 18.45 -24.42 20.10
N THR A 150 17.98 -23.71 21.13
CA THR A 150 17.22 -22.47 21.00
C THR A 150 18.15 -21.30 21.32
N PHE A 151 18.36 -20.40 20.37
CA PHE A 151 19.19 -19.21 20.54
C PHE A 151 18.46 -18.11 21.30
N VAL A 152 17.24 -17.81 20.87
CA VAL A 152 16.43 -16.70 21.40
C VAL A 152 14.97 -17.12 21.47
N THR A 153 14.30 -16.74 22.55
CA THR A 153 12.85 -16.90 22.69
C THR A 153 12.16 -15.57 22.45
N LEU A 154 11.32 -15.52 21.42
CA LEU A 154 10.47 -14.40 21.09
C LEU A 154 9.16 -14.52 21.88
N LYS A 155 8.77 -13.42 22.53
CA LYS A 155 7.55 -13.31 23.35
C LYS A 155 6.50 -12.45 22.64
N GLU A 156 5.33 -12.35 23.26
CA GLU A 156 4.21 -11.50 22.83
C GLU A 156 4.67 -10.06 22.56
N GLY A 157 4.14 -9.46 21.50
CA GLY A 157 4.55 -8.13 20.99
C GLY A 157 5.83 -8.12 20.15
N ALA A 158 6.58 -9.23 20.08
CA ALA A 158 7.73 -9.34 19.19
C ALA A 158 7.30 -9.54 17.73
N VAL A 159 8.14 -9.06 16.81
CA VAL A 159 8.00 -9.24 15.37
C VAL A 159 9.20 -9.99 14.84
N PHE A 160 8.95 -10.82 13.84
CA PHE A 160 10.01 -11.50 13.11
C PHE A 160 9.65 -11.65 11.63
N GLY A 161 10.69 -11.79 10.81
CA GLY A 161 10.55 -11.88 9.35
C GLY A 161 10.39 -10.54 8.65
N GLU A 162 10.55 -9.44 9.38
CA GLU A 162 10.57 -8.06 8.91
C GLU A 162 11.69 -7.81 7.90
N ILE A 163 12.87 -8.38 8.12
CA ILE A 163 14.04 -8.19 7.26
C ILE A 163 13.78 -8.73 5.84
N SER A 164 13.14 -9.90 5.73
CA SER A 164 12.95 -10.58 4.43
C SER A 164 12.01 -9.82 3.49
N ILE A 165 11.13 -8.97 4.03
CA ILE A 165 10.13 -8.25 3.24
C ILE A 165 10.53 -6.82 2.89
N LEU A 166 11.49 -6.23 3.63
CA LEU A 166 11.92 -4.83 3.48
C LEU A 166 12.87 -4.58 2.30
N ASN A 167 13.23 -5.60 1.51
CA ASN A 167 14.04 -5.45 0.28
C ASN A 167 15.32 -4.61 0.47
N ILE A 168 15.93 -4.66 1.65
CA ILE A 168 17.06 -3.77 1.98
C ILE A 168 18.25 -4.08 1.06
N PRO A 169 18.73 -3.11 0.25
CA PRO A 169 19.91 -3.30 -0.58
C PRO A 169 21.14 -3.58 0.29
N GLY A 170 21.96 -4.57 -0.08
CA GLY A 170 23.15 -4.96 0.69
C GLY A 170 22.92 -6.03 1.76
N SER A 171 21.69 -6.55 1.91
CA SER A 171 21.43 -7.73 2.75
C SER A 171 22.04 -8.99 2.12
N LYS A 172 22.97 -9.63 2.83
CA LYS A 172 23.63 -10.88 2.37
C LYS A 172 22.65 -12.01 2.05
N ASN A 173 21.52 -12.03 2.77
CA ASN A 173 20.52 -13.08 2.65
C ASN A 173 19.32 -12.68 1.77
N GLY A 174 19.33 -11.45 1.21
CA GLY A 174 18.28 -10.94 0.33
C GLY A 174 16.88 -11.10 0.94
N ASN A 175 15.98 -11.72 0.19
CA ASN A 175 14.59 -11.99 0.61
C ASN A 175 14.40 -13.33 1.33
N ARG A 176 15.48 -14.02 1.72
CA ARG A 176 15.39 -15.32 2.40
C ARG A 176 15.30 -15.15 3.91
N ARG A 177 14.72 -16.15 4.58
CA ARG A 177 14.68 -16.25 6.04
C ARG A 177 16.07 -16.51 6.59
N THR A 178 16.44 -15.76 7.64
CA THR A 178 17.77 -15.83 8.26
C THR A 178 17.90 -16.94 9.30
N ALA A 179 16.78 -17.41 9.87
CA ALA A 179 16.79 -18.40 10.94
C ALA A 179 15.56 -19.32 10.90
N ASN A 180 15.65 -20.46 11.59
CA ASN A 180 14.51 -21.33 11.82
C ASN A 180 13.72 -20.83 13.03
N VAL A 181 12.41 -20.66 12.87
CA VAL A 181 11.53 -20.23 13.97
C VAL A 181 10.49 -21.32 14.22
N LYS A 182 10.40 -21.75 15.47
CA LYS A 182 9.54 -22.85 15.91
C LYS A 182 8.68 -22.43 17.08
N SER A 183 7.41 -22.79 17.07
CA SER A 183 6.50 -22.55 18.19
C SER A 183 6.83 -23.47 19.36
N ILE A 184 7.02 -22.91 20.55
CA ILE A 184 7.29 -23.68 21.77
C ILE A 184 5.98 -24.26 22.30
N GLY A 185 4.94 -23.42 22.36
CA GLY A 185 3.59 -23.76 22.78
C GLY A 185 2.57 -23.63 21.65
N TYR A 186 1.30 -23.52 22.03
CA TYR A 186 0.31 -22.96 21.14
C TYR A 186 0.53 -21.45 21.03
N SER A 187 0.67 -20.95 19.81
CA SER A 187 0.95 -19.54 19.56
C SER A 187 -0.03 -18.98 18.53
N ASP A 188 -0.50 -17.77 18.81
CA ASP A 188 -1.40 -17.01 17.95
C ASP A 188 -0.59 -15.85 17.36
N LEU A 189 -0.49 -15.80 16.04
CA LEU A 189 0.28 -14.80 15.33
C LEU A 189 -0.62 -14.01 14.38
N TYR A 190 -0.20 -12.80 14.06
CA TYR A 190 -0.71 -12.08 12.89
C TYR A 190 0.29 -12.15 11.77
N THR A 191 -0.20 -12.41 10.57
CA THR A 191 0.58 -12.43 9.34
C THR A 191 0.27 -11.19 8.52
N LEU A 192 1.31 -10.49 8.08
CA LEU A 192 1.21 -9.38 7.13
C LEU A 192 2.04 -9.70 5.89
N ARG A 193 1.40 -9.67 4.72
CA ARG A 193 2.08 -9.95 3.45
C ARG A 193 2.94 -8.77 3.04
N LYS A 194 4.02 -9.07 2.31
CA LYS A 194 4.90 -8.07 1.73
C LYS A 194 4.12 -7.08 0.85
N GLU A 195 3.29 -7.58 -0.06
CA GLU A 195 2.49 -6.77 -0.99
C GLU A 195 1.59 -5.78 -0.24
N ASP A 196 0.87 -6.28 0.77
CA ASP A 196 -0.01 -5.45 1.60
C ASP A 196 0.77 -4.40 2.39
N LEU A 197 1.93 -4.76 2.95
CA LEU A 197 2.78 -3.80 3.67
C LEU A 197 3.27 -2.68 2.75
N TRP A 198 3.81 -3.03 1.57
CA TRP A 198 4.34 -2.03 0.64
C TRP A 198 3.26 -1.11 0.08
N LEU A 199 2.06 -1.64 -0.19
CA LEU A 199 0.92 -0.85 -0.63
C LEU A 199 0.58 0.25 0.38
N VAL A 200 0.57 -0.09 1.66
CA VAL A 200 0.27 0.87 2.73
C VAL A 200 1.45 1.84 2.91
N LEU A 201 2.69 1.35 2.90
CA LEU A 201 3.87 2.20 3.10
C LEU A 201 4.12 3.21 1.96
N ASP A 202 3.59 2.97 0.76
CA ASP A 202 3.65 3.90 -0.37
C ASP A 202 2.97 5.26 -0.03
N ASN A 203 1.91 5.21 0.78
CA ASN A 203 1.20 6.39 1.25
C ASN A 203 1.92 7.10 2.43
N TYR A 204 2.88 6.45 3.09
CA TYR A 204 3.54 6.93 4.32
C TYR A 204 5.08 6.87 4.24
N PRO A 205 5.72 7.74 3.43
CA PRO A 205 7.16 7.69 3.18
C PRO A 205 8.02 7.95 4.42
N GLU A 206 7.58 8.80 5.35
CA GLU A 206 8.32 9.05 6.60
C GLU A 206 8.38 7.81 7.49
N SER A 207 7.27 7.09 7.61
CA SER A 207 7.20 5.85 8.40
C SER A 207 8.00 4.73 7.74
N LEU A 208 7.99 4.64 6.40
CA LEU A 208 8.85 3.73 5.64
C LEU A 208 10.34 3.95 5.98
N ALA A 209 10.81 5.20 5.97
CA ALA A 209 12.21 5.51 6.27
C ALA A 209 12.60 5.03 7.69
N LYS A 210 11.74 5.26 8.69
CA LYS A 210 11.98 4.78 10.07
C LYS A 210 12.03 3.26 10.17
N ILE A 211 11.12 2.56 9.49
CA ILE A 211 11.09 1.09 9.49
C ILE A 211 12.34 0.52 8.81
N ILE A 212 12.78 1.11 7.69
CA ILE A 212 14.02 0.72 7.00
C ILE A 212 15.24 0.96 7.89
N GLU A 213 15.33 2.10 8.58
CA GLU A 213 16.43 2.39 9.51
C GLU A 213 16.47 1.39 10.67
N LYS A 214 15.32 1.05 11.27
CA LYS A 214 15.23 -0.02 12.28
C LYS A 214 15.68 -1.36 11.70
N GLY A 215 15.24 -1.73 10.50
CA GLY A 215 15.65 -2.95 9.81
C GLY A 215 17.16 -3.02 9.55
N LYS A 216 17.78 -1.91 9.12
CA LYS A 216 19.24 -1.80 8.97
C LYS A 216 19.95 -1.96 10.32
N SER A 217 19.46 -1.31 11.38
CA SER A 217 20.06 -1.41 12.71
C SER A 217 20.08 -2.87 13.23
N ILE A 218 18.99 -3.62 13.00
CA ILE A 218 18.91 -5.04 13.34
C ILE A 218 19.94 -5.84 12.53
N LEU A 219 20.01 -5.63 11.21
CA LEU A 219 20.99 -6.34 10.38
C LEU A 219 22.45 -5.99 10.71
N ARG A 220 22.73 -4.76 11.15
CA ARG A 220 24.09 -4.36 11.61
C ARG A 220 24.47 -5.15 12.86
N LYS A 221 23.54 -5.27 13.80
CA LYS A 221 23.74 -6.05 15.02
C LYS A 221 24.05 -7.52 14.74
N ASP A 222 23.44 -8.07 13.69
CA ASP A 222 23.65 -9.46 13.28
C ASP A 222 24.84 -9.65 12.31
N ASN A 223 25.60 -8.59 11.99
CA ASN A 223 26.71 -8.58 11.01
C ASN A 223 26.31 -9.06 9.59
N LEU A 224 25.04 -8.86 9.21
CA LEU A 224 24.45 -9.34 7.95
C LEU A 224 24.33 -8.26 6.85
N LEU A 225 24.84 -7.04 7.09
CA LEU A 225 24.91 -5.97 6.10
C LEU A 225 26.30 -5.87 5.48
N ASP A 226 26.35 -5.80 4.15
CA ASP A 226 27.50 -5.26 3.43
C ASP A 226 27.22 -3.80 3.08
N GLU A 227 27.84 -2.87 3.82
CA GLU A 227 27.68 -1.43 3.61
C GLU A 227 28.21 -0.99 2.22
N THR A 228 29.23 -1.67 1.70
CA THR A 228 29.83 -1.42 0.38
C THR A 228 28.83 -1.56 -0.79
N ILE A 229 27.92 -2.52 -0.72
CA ILE A 229 26.86 -2.75 -1.73
C ILE A 229 25.77 -1.69 -1.60
N THR A 230 25.49 -1.26 -0.37
CA THR A 230 24.47 -0.26 -0.07
C THR A 230 24.86 1.09 -0.67
N ASP A 231 26.13 1.48 -0.49
CA ASP A 231 26.65 2.74 -1.03
C ASP A 231 26.77 2.67 -2.56
N SER A 232 27.20 1.54 -3.12
CA SER A 232 27.24 1.34 -4.58
C SER A 232 25.86 1.47 -5.23
N LYS A 233 24.80 0.91 -4.63
CA LYS A 233 23.43 1.06 -5.14
C LYS A 233 22.88 2.48 -4.98
N ARG A 234 23.16 3.15 -3.85
CA ARG A 234 22.81 4.57 -3.67
C ARG A 234 23.46 5.44 -4.75
N HIS A 235 24.74 5.23 -5.04
CA HIS A 235 25.43 5.94 -6.11
C HIS A 235 24.77 5.71 -7.48
N VAL A 236 24.44 4.46 -7.82
CA VAL A 236 23.76 4.15 -9.09
C VAL A 236 22.37 4.79 -9.19
N GLU A 237 21.57 4.74 -8.12
CA GLU A 237 20.21 5.31 -8.10
C GLU A 237 20.26 6.85 -8.13
N GLN A 238 21.25 7.44 -7.46
CA GLN A 238 21.48 8.88 -7.43
C GLN A 238 22.02 9.41 -8.77
N ASP A 239 22.89 8.66 -9.45
CA ASP A 239 23.36 8.97 -10.80
C ASP A 239 22.23 8.88 -11.84
N GLN A 240 21.31 7.93 -11.68
CA GLN A 240 20.10 7.83 -12.51
C GLN A 240 19.16 9.02 -12.29
N LEU A 241 18.92 9.42 -11.03
CA LEU A 241 18.13 10.61 -10.71
C LEU A 241 18.77 11.89 -11.26
N LEU A 242 20.09 12.04 -11.16
CA LEU A 242 20.83 13.17 -11.76
C LEU A 242 20.71 13.18 -13.29
N SER A 243 20.78 12.02 -13.95
CA SER A 243 20.57 11.90 -15.39
C SER A 243 19.17 12.34 -15.81
N VAL A 244 18.13 11.93 -15.06
CA VAL A 244 16.75 12.35 -15.31
C VAL A 244 16.57 13.85 -15.08
N GLN A 245 17.12 14.40 -13.99
CA GLN A 245 17.06 15.84 -13.74
C GLN A 245 17.78 16.66 -14.81
N ASN A 246 18.93 16.19 -15.31
CA ASN A 246 19.63 16.83 -16.42
C ASN A 246 18.81 16.80 -17.72
N ARG A 247 18.04 15.73 -17.97
CA ARG A 247 17.12 15.66 -19.11
C ARG A 247 15.96 16.64 -18.96
N ILE A 248 15.40 16.77 -17.76
CA ILE A 248 14.34 17.75 -17.46
C ILE A 248 14.87 19.18 -17.65
N LYS A 249 16.07 19.47 -17.14
CA LYS A 249 16.69 20.79 -17.30
C LYS A 249 16.90 21.16 -18.77
N LYS A 250 17.38 20.22 -19.59
CA LYS A 250 17.50 20.42 -21.04
C LYS A 250 16.15 20.69 -21.72
N LEU A 251 15.07 20.05 -21.25
CA LEU A 251 13.72 20.31 -21.79
C LEU A 251 13.24 21.71 -21.42
N ILE A 252 13.52 22.18 -20.20
CA ILE A 252 13.21 23.55 -19.76
C ILE A 252 13.97 24.58 -20.62
N ASP A 253 15.28 24.36 -20.86
CA ASP A 253 16.07 25.27 -21.70
C ASP A 253 15.54 25.34 -23.15
N VAL A 254 15.05 24.21 -23.68
CA VAL A 254 14.41 24.17 -25.00
C VAL A 254 13.08 24.93 -25.00
N ASP A 255 12.28 24.79 -23.94
CA ASP A 255 11.01 25.52 -23.79
C ASP A 255 11.23 27.04 -23.73
N GLU A 256 12.20 27.50 -22.94
CA GLU A 256 12.60 28.91 -22.88
C GLU A 256 13.06 29.42 -24.25
N SER A 257 13.92 28.66 -24.95
CA SER A 257 14.36 29.04 -26.29
C SER A 257 13.21 29.09 -27.30
N LEU A 258 12.19 28.24 -27.17
CA LEU A 258 11.04 28.24 -28.05
C LEU A 258 10.16 29.48 -27.80
N ASN A 259 9.93 29.80 -26.52
CA ASN A 259 9.17 30.98 -26.09
C ASN A 259 9.82 32.28 -26.56
N ASP A 260 11.15 32.39 -26.52
CA ASP A 260 11.88 33.54 -27.06
C ASP A 260 11.71 33.70 -28.58
N ARG A 261 11.72 32.59 -29.33
CA ARG A 261 11.51 32.61 -30.79
C ARG A 261 10.07 33.00 -31.14
N ILE A 262 9.10 32.49 -30.39
CA ILE A 262 7.69 32.84 -30.57
C ILE A 262 7.50 34.34 -30.30
N THR A 263 8.08 34.87 -29.23
CA THR A 263 8.00 36.31 -28.91
C THR A 263 8.57 37.17 -30.03
N LYS A 264 9.78 36.84 -30.53
CA LYS A 264 10.39 37.56 -31.67
C LYS A 264 9.56 37.46 -32.95
N PHE A 265 8.96 36.29 -33.21
CA PHE A 265 8.09 36.12 -34.37
C PHE A 265 6.83 36.98 -34.26
N LEU A 266 6.22 37.06 -33.07
CA LEU A 266 5.07 37.91 -32.81
C LEU A 266 5.41 39.40 -32.98
N GLU A 267 6.56 39.86 -32.48
CA GLU A 267 7.03 41.24 -32.69
C GLU A 267 7.18 41.56 -34.19
N THR A 268 7.87 40.68 -34.93
CA THR A 268 8.06 40.84 -36.38
C THR A 268 6.73 40.85 -37.14
N TYR A 269 5.80 40.00 -36.73
CA TYR A 269 4.46 39.94 -37.30
C TYR A 269 3.68 41.24 -37.05
N VAL A 270 3.69 41.75 -35.82
CA VAL A 270 3.05 43.02 -35.45
C VAL A 270 3.63 44.18 -36.28
N ASP A 271 4.95 44.24 -36.44
CA ASP A 271 5.60 45.26 -37.26
C ASP A 271 5.20 45.16 -38.73
N SER A 272 5.11 43.94 -39.28
CA SER A 272 4.66 43.73 -40.67
C SER A 272 3.22 44.21 -40.89
N VAL A 273 2.32 43.93 -39.95
CA VAL A 273 0.92 44.38 -39.99
C VAL A 273 0.85 45.90 -39.87
N ARG A 274 1.68 46.51 -39.00
CA ARG A 274 1.78 47.96 -38.85
C ARG A 274 2.22 48.63 -40.16
N LEU A 275 3.26 48.11 -40.81
CA LEU A 275 3.75 48.61 -42.09
C LEU A 275 2.71 48.47 -43.21
N PHE A 276 2.05 47.31 -43.28
CA PHE A 276 0.99 47.07 -44.25
C PHE A 276 -0.17 48.06 -44.07
N LYS A 277 -0.59 48.32 -42.82
CA LYS A 277 -1.63 49.30 -42.50
C LYS A 277 -1.23 50.73 -42.87
N GLN A 278 0.04 51.11 -42.67
CA GLN A 278 0.57 52.41 -43.11
C GLN A 278 0.62 52.55 -44.63
N HIS A 279 0.88 51.45 -45.35
CA HIS A 279 0.82 51.44 -46.81
C HIS A 279 -0.62 51.56 -47.31
N LEU A 280 -1.57 50.86 -46.68
CA LEU A 280 -2.98 50.93 -47.00
C LEU A 280 -3.52 52.36 -46.81
N SER A 281 -3.21 53.03 -45.70
CA SER A 281 -3.67 54.40 -45.44
C SER A 281 -3.11 55.41 -46.45
N LYS A 282 -1.86 55.24 -46.91
CA LYS A 282 -1.26 56.07 -47.97
C LYS A 282 -1.96 55.86 -49.33
N ILE A 283 -2.36 54.62 -49.63
CA ILE A 283 -3.09 54.28 -50.86
C ILE A 283 -4.52 54.83 -50.80
N GLU A 284 -5.22 54.64 -49.69
CA GLU A 284 -6.57 55.20 -49.45
C GLU A 284 -6.58 56.72 -49.60
N TYR A 285 -5.56 57.41 -49.10
CA TYR A 285 -5.40 58.86 -49.26
C TYR A 285 -5.20 59.29 -50.72
N ARG A 286 -4.46 58.51 -51.52
CA ARG A 286 -4.20 58.83 -52.94
C ARG A 286 -5.41 58.58 -53.86
N TYR A 287 -6.26 57.60 -53.53
CA TYR A 287 -7.38 57.20 -54.40
C TYR A 287 -8.76 57.75 -53.98
N GLY A 288 -8.80 58.71 -53.05
CA GLY A 288 -9.95 59.62 -52.91
C GLY A 288 -11.27 58.99 -52.46
N VAL A 289 -11.24 57.84 -51.78
CA VAL A 289 -12.44 57.29 -51.13
C VAL A 289 -12.54 57.88 -49.72
N ARG A 290 -13.69 58.50 -49.44
CA ARG A 290 -14.10 59.25 -48.23
C ARG A 290 -13.49 58.78 -46.89
N LYS A 291 -13.08 59.78 -46.08
CA LYS A 291 -12.72 59.80 -44.63
C LYS A 291 -12.09 58.52 -44.01
N PRO A 292 -10.94 58.62 -43.32
CA PRO A 292 -10.29 57.45 -42.71
C PRO A 292 -11.19 56.82 -41.64
N SER A 293 -11.68 55.60 -41.90
CA SER A 293 -12.53 54.83 -40.98
C SER A 293 -11.75 53.79 -40.16
N VAL A 294 -10.45 54.01 -39.97
CA VAL A 294 -9.61 53.06 -39.23
C VAL A 294 -9.13 53.67 -37.93
N SER A 295 -9.89 53.44 -36.86
CA SER A 295 -9.50 53.82 -35.50
C SER A 295 -8.30 53.01 -35.01
N LEU A 296 -7.43 53.67 -34.24
CA LEU A 296 -6.31 53.08 -33.52
C LEU A 296 -6.83 52.43 -32.24
N SER A 297 -7.13 51.13 -32.27
CA SER A 297 -7.11 50.30 -31.07
C SER A 297 -6.18 49.12 -31.29
N CYS A 298 -4.89 49.34 -31.00
CA CYS A 298 -4.00 48.22 -30.72
C CYS A 298 -4.13 47.94 -29.24
N ASN A 299 -5.14 47.16 -28.85
CA ASN A 299 -5.19 46.58 -27.50
C ASN A 299 -4.13 45.48 -27.45
N ILE A 300 -2.87 45.88 -27.28
CA ILE A 300 -1.80 44.99 -26.85
C ILE A 300 -2.06 44.78 -25.36
N PRO A 301 -2.38 43.56 -24.88
CA PRO A 301 -2.43 43.31 -23.45
C PRO A 301 -1.04 43.62 -22.86
N PRO A 302 -0.95 44.32 -21.73
CA PRO A 302 0.33 44.74 -21.18
C PRO A 302 1.14 43.50 -20.76
N SER A 303 2.36 43.43 -21.29
CA SER A 303 3.49 42.65 -20.80
C SER A 303 3.31 41.13 -20.68
N ALA A 304 4.08 40.38 -21.47
CA ALA A 304 4.34 38.95 -21.31
C ALA A 304 5.20 38.62 -20.07
N SER A 305 5.14 39.42 -19.00
CA SER A 305 5.90 39.23 -17.76
C SER A 305 5.10 38.59 -16.62
N THR A 306 3.83 38.22 -16.84
CA THR A 306 2.96 37.62 -15.80
C THR A 306 2.57 36.18 -16.11
N LEU A 307 3.50 35.39 -16.64
CA LEU A 307 3.41 33.93 -16.64
C LEU A 307 4.55 33.34 -15.80
N ARG A 308 4.63 33.76 -14.53
CA ARG A 308 5.14 32.86 -13.50
C ARG A 308 4.01 31.90 -13.17
N LEU A 309 4.12 30.67 -13.64
CA LEU A 309 3.33 29.55 -13.14
C LEU A 309 3.63 29.44 -11.64
N HIS A 310 2.72 29.97 -10.83
CA HIS A 310 2.67 29.68 -9.42
C HIS A 310 2.16 28.24 -9.30
N ASP A 311 2.95 27.37 -8.70
CA ASP A 311 2.50 26.05 -8.25
C ASP A 311 1.19 26.22 -7.47
N SER A 312 0.14 25.52 -7.90
CA SER A 312 -0.72 24.70 -7.03
C SER A 312 -2.01 24.26 -7.74
N GLN A 313 -2.28 22.96 -7.60
CA GLN A 313 -3.56 22.26 -7.80
C GLN A 313 -3.99 21.95 -9.24
N TRP A 314 -3.67 20.71 -9.64
CA TRP A 314 -4.46 19.93 -10.60
C TRP A 314 -5.89 19.77 -10.07
N GLY A 315 -6.73 20.73 -10.41
CA GLY A 315 -8.13 20.80 -10.01
C GLY A 315 -8.97 21.27 -11.18
N ASN A 316 -9.36 20.31 -12.01
CA ASN A 316 -10.61 20.26 -12.78
C ASN A 316 -11.31 21.62 -13.02
N THR A 317 -10.83 22.45 -13.96
CA THR A 317 -11.67 23.50 -14.54
C THR A 317 -11.22 23.88 -15.96
N ASN A 318 -12.19 23.77 -16.87
CA ASN A 318 -12.44 24.71 -17.95
C ASN A 318 -11.54 24.70 -19.20
N THR A 319 -12.07 23.96 -20.18
CA THR A 319 -11.99 24.21 -21.64
C THR A 319 -12.33 25.66 -22.08
N SER A 320 -12.66 26.57 -21.18
CA SER A 320 -13.00 27.97 -21.49
C SER A 320 -11.78 28.92 -21.61
N ASN A 321 -10.59 28.53 -21.14
CA ASN A 321 -9.39 29.37 -21.28
C ASN A 321 -8.74 29.28 -22.67
N ILE A 322 -8.93 28.17 -23.39
CA ILE A 322 -8.42 27.99 -24.76
C ILE A 322 -9.28 28.80 -25.76
N LEU A 323 -10.58 28.96 -25.48
CA LEU A 323 -11.49 29.76 -26.32
C LEU A 323 -11.28 31.28 -26.20
N LYS A 324 -10.66 31.77 -25.13
CA LYS A 324 -10.34 33.21 -24.98
C LYS A 324 -9.19 33.68 -25.88
N TYR A 325 -8.37 32.76 -26.40
CA TYR A 325 -7.28 33.08 -27.33
C TYR A 325 -7.67 32.85 -28.81
N ALA A 326 -8.84 32.25 -29.08
CA ALA A 326 -9.35 32.05 -30.44
C ALA A 326 -10.05 33.28 -31.03
N SER A 327 -10.30 34.33 -30.24
CA SER A 327 -10.84 35.60 -30.73
C SER A 327 -9.72 36.55 -31.16
N ALA A 328 -8.99 36.16 -32.21
CA ALA A 328 -8.25 37.12 -33.02
C ALA A 328 -9.25 38.09 -33.68
N PRO A 329 -9.00 39.41 -33.71
CA PRO A 329 -9.89 40.33 -34.39
C PRO A 329 -9.73 40.15 -35.90
N PHE A 330 -10.57 39.31 -36.49
CA PHE A 330 -10.83 39.39 -37.92
C PHE A 330 -11.41 40.77 -38.22
N LEU A 331 -10.87 41.40 -39.26
CA LEU A 331 -11.35 42.61 -39.91
C LEU A 331 -12.87 42.78 -39.78
N LYS A 332 -13.32 43.75 -38.97
CA LYS A 332 -14.63 44.36 -39.18
C LYS A 332 -14.47 45.46 -40.21
N ILE A 333 -15.00 45.21 -41.40
CA ILE A 333 -15.28 46.24 -42.40
C ILE A 333 -16.72 46.67 -42.10
N ASP A 334 -16.88 47.84 -41.49
CA ASP A 334 -18.20 48.48 -41.43
C ASP A 334 -18.50 49.04 -42.83
N GLN A 335 -19.55 48.55 -43.47
CA GLN A 335 -20.19 49.18 -44.63
C GLN A 335 -21.41 49.98 -44.19
#